data_AF-A0A932Z9H0-F1
#
_entry.id   AF-A0A932Z9H0-F1
#
_cell.length_a   1.000
_cell.length_b   1.000
_cell.length_c   1.000
_cell.angle_alpha   90.00
_cell.angle_beta   90.00
_cell.angle_gamma   90.00
#
_symmetry.space_group_name_H-M   'P 1'
#
loop_
_entity.id
_entity.type
_entity.pdbx_description
1 polymer ?
#
loop_
_entity_poly.entity_id
_entity_poly.type
_entity_poly.pdbx_seq_one_letter_code
_entity_poly.pdbx_strand_id
1 'polypeptide(L)'
;MAIVRKYRGKAVVLPTMRANGAWASVSTNNRRDIPTGGSMGKTSSMGLGLALARPDVKVIVFDGDGSLEMNIGSLATIAGKRPKNLYHFVLQNGVYATTGGQPIPARDKISFAGMAAAAGYAASYYFDDLEEFSVSAERILEQEGPVFVCVRVVPDIRTNQMRGEEAAGPRRTPRQVLQEVKEELAAS
;
A
#
# COMPACT_ATOMS: atom_id res chain seq x y z
N MET A 1 -8.54 -1.27 5.87
CA MET A 1 -8.75 -0.44 4.66
C MET A 1 -9.92 0.54 4.76
N ALA A 2 -11.11 0.13 5.21
CA ALA A 2 -12.24 1.05 5.41
C ALA A 2 -11.91 2.25 6.33
N ILE A 3 -11.10 2.01 7.38
CA ILE A 3 -10.54 3.05 8.26
C ILE A 3 -9.73 4.07 7.43
N VAL A 4 -8.75 3.62 6.65
CA VAL A 4 -7.94 4.53 5.79
C VAL A 4 -8.82 5.25 4.77
N ARG A 5 -9.83 4.59 4.19
CA ARG A 5 -10.79 5.23 3.28
C ARG A 5 -11.51 6.42 3.93
N LYS A 6 -11.86 6.35 5.23
CA LYS A 6 -12.48 7.47 5.96
C LYS A 6 -11.59 8.72 5.93
N TYR A 7 -10.28 8.53 5.99
CA TYR A 7 -9.28 9.59 6.14
C TYR A 7 -8.44 9.87 4.88
N ARG A 8 -8.75 9.19 3.76
CA ARG A 8 -7.97 9.28 2.51
C ARG A 8 -7.96 10.69 1.90
N GLY A 9 -9.01 11.49 2.12
CA GLY A 9 -9.21 12.77 1.44
C GLY A 9 -9.08 12.64 -0.10
N LYS A 10 -8.23 13.49 -0.70
CA LYS A 10 -7.90 13.47 -2.14
C LYS A 10 -6.67 12.61 -2.47
N ALA A 11 -6.22 11.74 -1.57
CA ALA A 11 -5.03 10.94 -1.81
C ALA A 11 -5.17 10.04 -3.05
N VAL A 12 -4.05 9.86 -3.76
CA VAL A 12 -3.90 8.79 -4.74
C VAL A 12 -3.46 7.53 -4.00
N VAL A 13 -4.13 6.41 -4.30
CA VAL A 13 -3.92 5.14 -3.59
C VAL A 13 -3.37 4.09 -4.54
N LEU A 14 -2.25 3.47 -4.17
CA LEU A 14 -1.59 2.40 -4.91
C LEU A 14 -1.73 1.09 -4.13
N PRO A 15 -2.78 0.30 -4.35
CA PRO A 15 -2.87 -1.04 -3.79
C PRO A 15 -2.05 -2.06 -4.59
N THR A 16 -1.43 -3.02 -3.89
CA THR A 16 -0.62 -4.11 -4.45
C THR A 16 -1.30 -5.47 -4.32
N MET A 17 -1.31 -6.27 -5.38
CA MET A 17 -1.76 -7.68 -5.33
C MET A 17 -3.14 -7.87 -4.68
N ARG A 18 -3.24 -8.62 -3.57
CA ARG A 18 -4.48 -8.88 -2.82
C ARG A 18 -5.08 -7.61 -2.24
N ALA A 19 -4.27 -6.58 -1.99
CA ALA A 19 -4.76 -5.28 -1.56
C ALA A 19 -5.65 -4.62 -2.63
N ASN A 20 -5.50 -4.98 -3.92
CA ASN A 20 -6.34 -4.42 -5.00
C ASN A 20 -7.81 -4.73 -4.78
N GLY A 21 -8.16 -6.02 -4.60
CA GLY A 21 -9.55 -6.44 -4.40
C GLY A 21 -10.14 -5.88 -3.11
N ALA A 22 -9.37 -5.92 -2.02
CA ALA A 22 -9.80 -5.39 -0.73
C ALA A 22 -9.98 -3.86 -0.72
N TRP A 23 -9.16 -3.12 -1.48
CA TRP A 23 -9.31 -1.67 -1.60
C TRP A 23 -10.46 -1.30 -2.54
N ALA A 24 -10.58 -2.01 -3.67
CA ALA A 24 -11.64 -1.78 -4.65
C ALA A 24 -13.05 -1.95 -4.05
N SER A 25 -13.23 -2.86 -3.08
CA SER A 25 -14.52 -3.07 -2.42
C SER A 25 -14.93 -1.94 -1.48
N VAL A 26 -13.99 -1.07 -1.06
CA VAL A 26 -14.28 0.04 -0.14
C VAL A 26 -14.07 1.41 -0.77
N SER A 27 -13.24 1.54 -1.81
CA SER A 27 -12.90 2.83 -2.42
C SER A 27 -14.14 3.51 -3.00
N THR A 28 -14.24 4.82 -2.76
CA THR A 28 -15.32 5.68 -3.25
C THR A 28 -14.93 6.56 -4.43
N ASN A 29 -13.67 6.49 -4.88
CA ASN A 29 -13.20 7.24 -6.05
C ASN A 29 -12.05 6.44 -6.67
N ASN A 30 -12.41 5.65 -7.68
CA ASN A 30 -11.52 4.77 -8.41
C ASN A 30 -10.56 5.53 -9.34
N ARG A 31 -10.89 6.75 -9.77
CA ARG A 31 -10.03 7.60 -10.62
C ARG A 31 -8.75 8.05 -9.92
N ARG A 32 -8.68 7.92 -8.59
CA ARG A 32 -7.47 8.13 -7.78
C ARG A 32 -6.83 6.82 -7.29
N ASP A 33 -7.28 5.67 -7.80
CA ASP A 33 -6.72 4.37 -7.44
C ASP A 33 -5.88 3.83 -8.60
N ILE A 34 -4.62 3.53 -8.31
CA ILE A 34 -3.65 2.92 -9.24
C ILE A 34 -3.35 1.49 -8.79
N PRO A 35 -4.20 0.51 -9.18
CA PRO A 35 -3.96 -0.88 -8.81
C PRO A 35 -2.69 -1.42 -9.48
N THR A 36 -1.82 -2.03 -8.67
CA THR A 36 -0.55 -2.62 -9.11
C THR A 36 -0.62 -4.15 -9.05
N GLY A 37 -1.19 -4.73 -10.12
CA GLY A 37 -1.19 -6.18 -10.33
C GLY A 37 0.14 -6.66 -10.94
N GLY A 38 0.57 -7.89 -10.63
CA GLY A 38 1.76 -8.51 -11.24
C GLY A 38 3.12 -7.83 -11.00
N SER A 39 3.18 -6.89 -10.05
CA SER A 39 4.33 -6.00 -9.81
C SER A 39 4.82 -6.03 -8.36
N MET A 40 4.92 -7.22 -7.76
CA MET A 40 5.48 -7.38 -6.40
C MET A 40 6.84 -6.69 -6.28
N GLY A 41 7.08 -5.99 -5.17
CA GLY A 41 8.30 -5.22 -4.92
C GLY A 41 8.40 -3.89 -5.66
N LYS A 42 7.42 -3.50 -6.49
CA LYS A 42 7.52 -2.25 -7.27
C LYS A 42 6.66 -1.12 -6.72
N THR A 43 5.60 -1.44 -5.98
CA THR A 43 4.59 -0.44 -5.59
C THR A 43 5.13 0.63 -4.65
N SER A 44 5.99 0.26 -3.70
CA SER A 44 6.69 1.24 -2.85
C SER A 44 7.49 2.26 -3.68
N SER A 45 8.17 1.80 -4.72
CA SER A 45 8.96 2.64 -5.64
C SER A 45 8.08 3.48 -6.57
N MET A 46 6.96 2.94 -7.05
CA MET A 46 5.97 3.69 -7.82
C MET A 46 5.34 4.79 -6.98
N GLY A 47 4.97 4.49 -5.74
CA GLY A 47 4.43 5.46 -4.79
C GLY A 47 5.42 6.58 -4.49
N LEU A 48 6.69 6.25 -4.28
CA LEU A 48 7.76 7.24 -4.14
C LEU A 48 7.86 8.15 -5.38
N GLY A 49 7.88 7.56 -6.58
CA GLY A 49 7.97 8.33 -7.82
C GLY A 49 6.82 9.32 -7.97
N LEU A 50 5.59 8.89 -7.67
CA LEU A 50 4.42 9.78 -7.69
C LEU A 50 4.52 10.87 -6.62
N ALA A 51 4.91 10.52 -5.40
CA ALA A 51 5.03 11.48 -4.30
C ALA A 51 6.04 12.59 -4.61
N LEU A 52 7.15 12.24 -5.27
CA LEU A 52 8.16 13.20 -5.74
C LEU A 52 7.68 14.03 -6.93
N ALA A 53 6.94 13.44 -7.87
CA ALA A 53 6.43 14.14 -9.04
C ALA A 53 5.29 15.11 -8.71
N ARG A 54 4.51 14.82 -7.66
CA ARG A 54 3.35 15.61 -7.20
C ARG A 54 3.41 15.80 -5.68
N PRO A 55 4.30 16.68 -5.16
CA PRO A 55 4.43 16.92 -3.73
C PRO A 55 3.16 17.49 -3.07
N ASP A 56 2.27 18.07 -3.88
CA ASP A 56 0.95 18.58 -3.50
C ASP A 56 -0.11 17.49 -3.29
N VAL A 57 0.14 16.27 -3.74
CA VAL A 57 -0.81 15.16 -3.70
C VAL A 57 -0.38 14.14 -2.65
N LYS A 58 -1.26 13.85 -1.68
CA LYS A 58 -1.06 12.74 -0.73
C LYS A 58 -1.02 11.40 -1.48
N VAL A 59 -0.02 10.57 -1.20
CA VAL A 59 0.15 9.24 -1.81
C VAL A 59 0.09 8.17 -0.73
N ILE A 60 -0.85 7.24 -0.88
CA ILE A 60 -1.01 6.09 0.01
C ILE A 60 -0.64 4.84 -0.76
N VAL A 61 0.33 4.07 -0.26
CA VAL A 61 0.70 2.76 -0.79
C VAL A 61 0.15 1.69 0.14
N PHE A 62 -0.62 0.73 -0.40
CA PHE A 62 -0.95 -0.51 0.31
C PHE A 62 -0.13 -1.64 -0.28
N ASP A 63 1.00 -1.94 0.36
CA ASP A 63 1.87 -3.05 0.01
C ASP A 63 1.57 -4.31 0.84
N GLY A 64 2.03 -5.45 0.35
CA GLY A 64 2.10 -6.68 1.13
C GLY A 64 3.49 -6.86 1.72
N ASP A 65 3.61 -7.52 2.87
CA ASP A 65 4.88 -7.89 3.47
C ASP A 65 5.81 -8.65 2.51
N GLY A 66 5.33 -9.72 1.87
CA GLY A 66 6.11 -10.46 0.88
C GLY A 66 6.43 -9.66 -0.39
N SER A 67 5.63 -8.64 -0.71
CA SER A 67 5.92 -7.73 -1.82
C SER A 67 7.03 -6.76 -1.45
N LEU A 68 6.96 -6.13 -0.28
CA LEU A 68 8.01 -5.25 0.23
C LEU A 68 9.34 -6.00 0.36
N GLU A 69 9.32 -7.24 0.83
CA GLU A 69 10.53 -8.04 1.01
C GLU A 69 11.30 -8.26 -0.31
N MET A 70 10.59 -8.41 -1.43
CA MET A 70 11.21 -8.50 -2.77
C MET A 70 11.98 -7.23 -3.17
N ASN A 71 11.70 -6.08 -2.54
CA ASN A 71 12.43 -4.84 -2.75
C ASN A 71 12.60 -4.06 -1.44
N ILE A 72 13.20 -4.72 -0.46
CA ILE A 72 13.37 -4.16 0.88
C ILE A 72 14.25 -2.89 0.88
N GLY A 73 15.17 -2.78 -0.10
CA GLY A 73 16.01 -1.60 -0.33
C GLY A 73 15.22 -0.32 -0.69
N SER A 74 13.96 -0.46 -1.10
CA SER A 74 13.07 0.69 -1.30
C SER A 74 12.87 1.51 -0.03
N LEU A 75 12.96 0.89 1.17
CA LEU A 75 12.88 1.61 2.45
C LEU A 75 13.99 2.66 2.58
N ALA A 76 15.24 2.28 2.29
CA ALA A 76 16.38 3.20 2.34
C ALA A 76 16.23 4.33 1.30
N THR A 77 15.70 4.00 0.12
CA THR A 77 15.48 4.98 -0.95
C THR A 77 14.43 6.01 -0.55
N ILE A 78 13.29 5.56 0.01
CA ILE A 78 12.22 6.44 0.48
C ILE A 78 12.72 7.33 1.63
N ALA A 79 13.42 6.74 2.60
CA ALA A 79 13.98 7.48 3.72
C ALA A 79 15.05 8.50 3.31
N GLY A 80 15.81 8.24 2.26
CA GLY A 80 16.78 9.19 1.70
C GLY A 80 16.13 10.35 0.94
N LYS A 81 14.98 10.11 0.29
CA LYS A 81 14.25 11.14 -0.47
C LYS A 81 13.27 11.97 0.38
N ARG A 82 12.80 11.43 1.51
CA ARG A 82 11.94 12.10 2.49
C ARG A 82 10.72 12.83 1.91
N PRO A 83 9.89 12.18 1.08
CA PRO A 83 8.67 12.81 0.58
C PRO A 83 7.66 13.05 1.72
N LYS A 84 7.30 14.31 1.93
CA LYS A 84 6.36 14.77 2.98
C LYS A 84 4.93 14.23 2.83
N ASN A 85 4.59 13.73 1.66
CA ASN A 85 3.24 13.36 1.24
C ASN A 85 3.06 11.83 1.06
N LEU A 86 4.02 11.01 1.46
CA LEU A 86 3.99 9.55 1.26
C LEU A 86 3.62 8.78 2.55
N TYR A 87 2.65 7.87 2.43
CA TYR A 87 2.20 6.98 3.49
C TYR A 87 2.28 5.54 2.98
N HIS A 88 3.18 4.75 3.57
CA HIS A 88 3.48 3.39 3.15
C HIS A 88 2.87 2.39 4.15
N PHE A 89 1.73 1.82 3.79
CA PHE A 89 1.07 0.78 4.55
C PHE A 89 1.54 -0.59 4.09
N VAL A 90 1.94 -1.44 5.03
CA VAL A 90 2.26 -2.85 4.80
C VAL A 90 1.24 -3.72 5.51
N LEU A 91 0.55 -4.56 4.74
CA LEU A 91 -0.38 -5.55 5.25
C LEU A 91 0.40 -6.84 5.52
N GLN A 92 0.75 -7.07 6.79
CA GLN A 92 1.58 -8.20 7.20
C GLN A 92 0.71 -9.40 7.58
N ASN A 93 0.66 -10.40 6.71
CA ASN A 93 -0.05 -11.67 6.95
C ASN A 93 0.90 -12.87 7.09
N GLY A 94 2.18 -12.65 6.79
CA GLY A 94 3.27 -13.60 6.91
C GLY A 94 3.35 -14.63 5.79
N VAL A 95 2.57 -14.49 4.71
CA VAL A 95 2.52 -15.46 3.61
C VAL A 95 2.37 -14.83 2.23
N TYR A 96 2.85 -15.52 1.22
CA TYR A 96 2.55 -15.23 -0.18
C TYR A 96 1.12 -15.68 -0.54
N ALA A 97 0.11 -14.93 -0.09
CA ALA A 97 -1.30 -15.28 -0.26
C ALA A 97 -1.73 -15.39 -1.76
N THR A 98 -1.05 -14.69 -2.65
CA THR A 98 -1.29 -14.74 -4.11
C THR A 98 -0.91 -16.08 -4.74
N THR A 99 0.14 -16.74 -4.25
CA THR A 99 0.74 -17.95 -4.87
C THR A 99 0.38 -19.25 -4.17
N GLY A 100 -0.31 -19.19 -3.04
CA GLY A 100 -0.76 -20.39 -2.31
C GLY A 100 -0.56 -20.35 -0.80
N GLY A 101 -0.07 -19.26 -0.23
CA GLY A 101 0.05 -19.10 1.22
C GLY A 101 1.35 -19.64 1.81
N GLN A 102 2.39 -19.79 0.99
CA GLN A 102 3.73 -20.14 1.46
C GLN A 102 4.24 -19.05 2.42
N PRO A 103 4.87 -19.39 3.55
CA PRO A 103 5.45 -18.39 4.45
C PRO A 103 6.43 -17.46 3.72
N ILE A 104 6.40 -16.18 4.07
CA ILE A 104 7.47 -15.26 3.67
C ILE A 104 8.76 -15.62 4.42
N PRO A 105 9.95 -15.33 3.85
CA PRO A 105 11.18 -15.48 4.61
C PRO A 105 11.14 -14.68 5.92
N ALA A 106 11.72 -15.26 6.97
CA ALA A 106 11.76 -14.66 8.30
C ALA A 106 10.38 -14.22 8.88
N ARG A 107 9.26 -14.83 8.44
CA ARG A 107 7.86 -14.53 8.85
C ARG A 107 7.68 -14.03 10.30
N ASP A 108 8.24 -14.75 11.26
CA ASP A 108 8.05 -14.50 12.70
C ASP A 108 9.21 -13.73 13.35
N LYS A 109 10.21 -13.34 12.55
CA LYS A 109 11.44 -12.67 13.00
C LYS A 109 11.60 -11.27 12.43
N ILE A 110 11.04 -11.00 11.25
CA ILE A 110 11.20 -9.72 10.56
C ILE A 110 10.28 -8.64 11.16
N SER A 111 10.85 -7.48 11.46
CA SER A 111 10.11 -6.29 11.88
C SER A 111 10.19 -5.22 10.78
N PHE A 112 9.18 -5.18 9.90
CA PHE A 112 9.14 -4.18 8.82
C PHE A 112 9.07 -2.75 9.36
N ALA A 113 8.29 -2.53 10.43
CA ALA A 113 8.21 -1.22 11.08
C ALA A 113 9.55 -0.80 11.70
N GLY A 114 10.26 -1.75 12.35
CA GLY A 114 11.61 -1.51 12.88
C GLY A 114 12.62 -1.18 11.77
N MET A 115 12.55 -1.90 10.64
CA MET A 115 13.40 -1.63 9.47
C MET A 115 13.13 -0.26 8.87
N ALA A 116 11.86 0.14 8.72
CA ALA A 116 11.50 1.46 8.21
C ALA A 116 11.97 2.58 9.15
N ALA A 117 11.84 2.39 10.46
CA ALA A 117 12.37 3.33 11.46
C ALA A 117 13.90 3.46 11.35
N ALA A 118 14.62 2.32 11.33
CA ALA A 118 16.07 2.30 11.21
C ALA A 118 16.58 2.85 9.86
N ALA A 119 15.79 2.70 8.79
CA ALA A 119 16.09 3.30 7.49
C ALA A 119 15.99 4.84 7.51
N GLY A 120 15.20 5.41 8.44
CA GLY A 120 15.03 6.86 8.61
C GLY A 120 13.70 7.42 8.10
N TYR A 121 12.63 6.62 8.11
CA TYR A 121 11.27 7.15 7.94
C TYR A 121 10.95 8.19 9.02
N ALA A 122 10.15 9.21 8.68
CA ALA A 122 9.78 10.27 9.61
C ALA A 122 8.94 9.75 10.78
N ALA A 123 8.08 8.76 10.49
CA ALA A 123 7.34 8.02 11.49
C ALA A 123 7.17 6.57 11.04
N SER A 124 7.15 5.64 12.00
CA SER A 124 6.94 4.21 11.75
C SER A 124 6.07 3.62 12.84
N TYR A 125 5.03 2.88 12.44
CA TYR A 125 4.05 2.29 13.33
C TYR A 125 3.85 0.81 13.04
N TYR A 126 3.52 0.05 14.08
CA TYR A 126 3.08 -1.34 14.01
C TYR A 126 1.78 -1.48 14.77
N PHE A 127 0.80 -2.16 14.17
CA PHE A 127 -0.47 -2.50 14.81
C PHE A 127 -0.75 -3.99 14.61
N ASP A 128 -1.01 -4.69 15.71
CA ASP A 128 -1.59 -6.04 15.68
C ASP A 128 -3.07 -6.08 16.08
N ASP A 129 -3.59 -4.95 16.57
CA ASP A 129 -4.99 -4.73 16.89
C ASP A 129 -5.64 -3.68 15.96
N LEU A 130 -6.87 -3.97 15.53
CA LEU A 130 -7.61 -3.10 14.60
C LEU A 130 -8.19 -1.87 15.30
N GLU A 131 -8.59 -1.99 16.56
CA GLU A 131 -9.18 -0.89 17.33
C GLU A 131 -8.12 0.17 17.62
N GLU A 132 -6.91 -0.25 18.05
CA GLU A 132 -5.77 0.63 18.26
C GLU A 132 -5.41 1.41 16.98
N PHE A 133 -5.36 0.71 15.84
CA PHE A 133 -5.16 1.35 14.55
C PHE A 133 -6.29 2.35 14.24
N SER A 134 -7.54 2.00 14.52
CA SER A 134 -8.70 2.85 14.21
C SER A 134 -8.67 4.19 14.95
N VAL A 135 -8.25 4.19 16.22
CA VAL A 135 -8.13 5.39 17.06
C VAL A 135 -6.96 6.27 16.60
N SER A 136 -5.89 5.66 16.09
CA SER A 136 -4.68 6.38 15.67
C SER A 136 -4.69 6.84 14.21
N ALA A 137 -5.56 6.27 13.36
CA ALA A 137 -5.47 6.40 11.91
C ALA A 137 -5.56 7.86 11.40
N GLU A 138 -6.41 8.67 12.00
CA GLU A 138 -6.57 10.09 11.65
C GLU A 138 -5.26 10.86 11.86
N ARG A 139 -4.75 10.84 13.09
CA ARG A 139 -3.48 11.46 13.48
C ARG A 139 -2.30 10.96 12.67
N ILE A 140 -2.28 9.68 12.30
CA ILE A 140 -1.22 9.11 11.46
C ILE A 140 -1.28 9.68 10.05
N LEU A 141 -2.47 9.76 9.46
CA LEU A 141 -2.66 10.28 8.12
C LEU A 141 -2.54 11.81 8.04
N GLU A 142 -2.48 12.53 9.17
CA GLU A 142 -2.21 13.96 9.25
C GLU A 142 -0.72 14.30 9.40
N GLN A 143 0.14 13.33 9.74
CA GLN A 143 1.57 13.56 9.91
C GLN A 143 2.28 13.87 8.59
N GLU A 144 3.38 14.62 8.67
CA GLU A 144 4.30 14.81 7.56
C GLU A 144 5.13 13.54 7.32
N GLY A 145 5.17 13.07 6.07
CA GLY A 145 5.83 11.84 5.66
C GLY A 145 7.35 11.93 5.49
N PRO A 146 7.99 10.79 5.14
CA PRO A 146 7.36 9.52 4.82
C PRO A 146 6.93 8.79 6.10
N VAL A 147 5.66 8.37 6.15
CA VAL A 147 5.09 7.60 7.26
C VAL A 147 5.00 6.13 6.86
N PHE A 148 5.48 5.25 7.72
CA PHE A 148 5.35 3.80 7.56
C PHE A 148 4.34 3.24 8.56
N VAL A 149 3.46 2.36 8.11
CA VAL A 149 2.47 1.69 8.97
C VAL A 149 2.42 0.21 8.60
N CYS A 150 2.86 -0.66 9.50
CA CYS A 150 2.63 -2.09 9.38
C CYS A 150 1.39 -2.48 10.15
N VAL A 151 0.47 -3.20 9.51
CA VAL A 151 -0.73 -3.75 10.15
C VAL A 151 -0.73 -5.25 9.99
N ARG A 152 -0.77 -6.00 11.10
CA ARG A 152 -0.99 -7.44 11.09
C ARG A 152 -2.39 -7.73 10.57
N VAL A 153 -2.50 -8.62 9.60
CA VAL A 153 -3.79 -9.02 9.03
C VAL A 153 -3.87 -10.53 8.87
N VAL A 154 -5.09 -11.05 8.82
CA VAL A 154 -5.33 -12.46 8.52
C VAL A 154 -5.04 -12.74 7.03
N PRO A 155 -4.34 -13.83 6.70
CA PRO A 155 -4.13 -14.22 5.31
C PRO A 155 -5.44 -14.48 4.56
N ASP A 156 -5.59 -13.88 3.38
CA ASP A 156 -6.65 -14.23 2.44
C ASP A 156 -6.09 -15.12 1.31
N ILE A 157 -6.01 -16.42 1.58
CA ILE A 157 -5.49 -17.43 0.65
C ILE A 157 -6.65 -17.96 -0.21
N ARG A 158 -6.59 -17.73 -1.52
CA ARG A 158 -7.64 -18.14 -2.47
C ARG A 158 -7.30 -19.45 -3.17
N THR A 159 -8.32 -20.25 -3.50
CA THR A 159 -8.15 -21.42 -4.40
C THR A 159 -7.84 -20.97 -5.83
N ASN A 160 -7.33 -21.86 -6.68
CA ASN A 160 -7.06 -21.53 -8.08
C ASN A 160 -8.33 -21.10 -8.82
N GLN A 161 -9.47 -21.71 -8.50
CA GLN A 161 -10.77 -21.32 -9.06
C GLN A 161 -11.12 -19.87 -8.70
N MET A 162 -11.09 -19.52 -7.40
CA MET A 162 -11.38 -18.15 -6.94
C MET A 162 -10.45 -17.11 -7.57
N ARG A 163 -9.17 -17.46 -7.77
CA ARG A 163 -8.19 -16.59 -8.46
C ARG A 163 -8.56 -16.39 -9.93
N GLY A 164 -9.04 -17.44 -10.61
CA GLY A 164 -9.49 -17.37 -12.00
C GLY A 164 -10.72 -16.49 -12.17
N GLU A 165 -11.70 -16.61 -11.27
CA GLU A 165 -12.90 -15.77 -11.26
C GLU A 165 -12.56 -14.28 -11.08
N GLU A 166 -11.66 -13.95 -10.16
CA GLU A 166 -11.18 -12.58 -9.96
C GLU A 166 -10.37 -12.06 -11.16
N ALA A 167 -9.64 -12.93 -11.86
CA ALA A 167 -8.91 -12.62 -13.09
C ALA A 167 -9.83 -12.25 -14.26
N ALA A 168 -11.01 -12.89 -14.33
CA ALA A 168 -11.99 -12.70 -15.40
C ALA A 168 -12.87 -11.45 -15.24
N GLY A 169 -12.89 -10.84 -14.04
CA GLY A 169 -13.69 -9.64 -13.78
C GLY A 169 -13.25 -8.42 -14.63
N PRO A 170 -14.15 -7.45 -14.86
CA PRO A 170 -13.83 -6.23 -15.60
C PRO A 170 -12.72 -5.46 -14.90
N ARG A 171 -11.68 -5.08 -15.66
CA ARG A 171 -10.50 -4.35 -15.16
C ARG A 171 -10.20 -3.17 -16.04
N ARG A 172 -9.86 -2.04 -15.42
CA ARG A 172 -9.25 -0.91 -16.11
C ARG A 172 -7.84 -1.31 -16.54
N THR A 173 -7.51 -1.01 -17.79
CA THR A 173 -6.15 -1.20 -18.30
C THR A 173 -5.19 -0.21 -17.64
N PRO A 174 -3.88 -0.51 -17.57
CA PRO A 174 -2.89 0.46 -17.07
C PRO A 174 -2.94 1.81 -17.78
N ARG A 175 -3.24 1.83 -19.09
CA ARG A 175 -3.39 3.08 -19.86
C ARG A 175 -4.60 3.89 -19.39
N GLN A 176 -5.75 3.25 -19.20
CA GLN A 176 -6.95 3.92 -18.69
C GLN A 176 -6.73 4.48 -17.28
N VAL A 177 -6.15 3.69 -16.38
CA VAL A 177 -5.82 4.14 -15.02
C VAL A 177 -4.93 5.38 -15.04
N LEU A 178 -3.84 5.35 -15.83
CA LEU A 178 -2.92 6.50 -15.90
C LEU A 178 -3.59 7.72 -16.51
N GLN A 179 -4.45 7.55 -17.52
CA GLN A 179 -5.19 8.66 -18.14
C GLN A 179 -6.19 9.28 -17.16
N GLU A 180 -7.01 8.47 -16.51
CA GLU A 180 -8.01 8.91 -15.54
C GLU A 180 -7.37 9.67 -14.37
N VAL A 181 -6.26 9.16 -13.84
CA VAL A 181 -5.50 9.81 -12.75
C VAL A 181 -4.91 11.13 -13.23
N LYS A 182 -4.32 11.19 -14.43
CA LYS A 182 -3.76 12.43 -14.97
C LYS A 182 -4.81 13.52 -15.11
N GLU A 183 -5.97 13.18 -15.66
CA GLU A 183 -7.11 14.11 -15.79
C GLU A 183 -7.59 14.59 -14.41
N GLU A 184 -7.78 13.66 -13.48
CA GLU A 184 -8.24 13.93 -12.12
C GLU A 184 -7.25 14.81 -11.32
N LEU A 185 -5.95 14.65 -11.57
CA LEU A 185 -4.89 15.44 -10.95
C LEU A 185 -4.61 16.77 -11.66
N ALA A 186 -5.11 16.96 -12.88
CA ALA A 186 -5.06 18.24 -13.60
C ALA A 186 -6.24 19.14 -13.26
N ALA A 187 -7.37 18.55 -12.83
CA ALA A 187 -8.59 19.26 -12.43
C ALA A 187 -8.61 19.69 -10.95
N SER A 188 -7.57 19.38 -10.17
CA SER A 188 -7.51 19.55 -8.71
C SER A 188 -6.36 20.43 -8.28
#